data_AF-A0A4Q5X162-F1
#
_entry.id   AF-A0A4Q5X162-F1
#
_cell.length_a   1.000
_cell.length_b   1.000
_cell.length_c   1.000
_cell.angle_alpha   90.00
_cell.angle_beta   90.00
_cell.angle_gamma   90.00
#
_symmetry.space_group_name_H-M   'P 1'
#
loop_
_entity.id
_entity.type
_entity.pdbx_description
1 polymer ?
#
loop_
_entity_poly.entity_id
_entity_poly.type
_entity_poly.pdbx_seq_one_letter_code
_entity_poly.pdbx_strand_id
1 'polypeptide(L)'
;MAITDDKDEKLKDAESVDGEASSSEPSEALATASDSALEGADATEGEGEEGDRVATSFGSDRYVHAAFFVAGILAAYISAKTIGMAWNSLAAWPDAVRAVPQLVGFTEEQRETYSLVAGAGIGTLVVVQSYRKESVRTWAGEVAAELSKVTWPTREAVLNGTLVVVVASALATVYVTILDKIWGFLTTLVYGA
;
A
#
# COMPACT_ATOMS: atom_id res chain seq x y z
N MET A 1 59.05 -12.45 -47.03
CA MET A 1 59.38 -11.98 -45.68
C MET A 1 58.11 -12.14 -44.86
N ALA A 2 57.69 -13.37 -44.56
CA ALA A 2 58.29 -14.38 -43.67
C ALA A 2 58.25 -13.96 -42.20
N ILE A 3 57.76 -14.91 -41.39
CA ILE A 3 57.71 -15.02 -39.93
C ILE A 3 56.32 -14.64 -39.37
N THR A 4 55.29 -15.51 -39.37
CA THR A 4 55.07 -16.86 -38.80
C THR A 4 54.30 -16.86 -37.49
N ASP A 5 53.26 -17.71 -37.47
CA ASP A 5 52.82 -18.62 -36.40
C ASP A 5 52.24 -17.99 -35.12
N ASP A 6 51.17 -18.47 -34.49
CA ASP A 6 50.57 -19.81 -34.32
C ASP A 6 49.16 -19.49 -33.77
N LYS A 7 48.02 -20.01 -34.24
CA LYS A 7 47.63 -21.41 -34.15
C LYS A 7 46.33 -21.62 -34.95
N ASP A 8 46.38 -22.68 -35.73
CA ASP A 8 45.40 -23.18 -36.67
C ASP A 8 44.13 -23.78 -36.04
N GLU A 9 43.10 -23.85 -36.90
CA GLU A 9 42.25 -25.03 -37.21
C GLU A 9 41.74 -25.93 -36.07
N LYS A 10 40.50 -26.42 -36.04
CA LYS A 10 39.61 -26.96 -37.08
C LYS A 10 38.26 -27.17 -36.37
N LEU A 11 37.15 -26.66 -36.89
CA LEU A 11 36.23 -27.34 -37.81
C LEU A 11 35.59 -28.62 -37.23
N LYS A 12 34.26 -28.66 -37.37
CA LYS A 12 33.44 -29.82 -37.79
C LYS A 12 33.14 -30.87 -36.71
N ASP A 13 31.98 -31.49 -36.61
CA ASP A 13 30.72 -31.60 -37.37
C ASP A 13 29.68 -32.09 -36.33
N ALA A 14 28.43 -31.60 -36.31
CA ALA A 14 27.23 -32.23 -36.88
C ALA A 14 26.82 -33.59 -36.27
N GLU A 15 25.49 -33.81 -36.25
CA GLU A 15 24.76 -35.08 -36.08
C GLU A 15 24.29 -35.38 -34.63
N SER A 16 23.04 -35.07 -34.23
CA SER A 16 21.71 -35.67 -34.52
C SER A 16 21.34 -36.85 -33.59
N VAL A 17 20.03 -37.16 -33.54
CA VAL A 17 19.34 -38.27 -32.86
C VAL A 17 18.86 -37.95 -31.43
N ASP A 18 17.61 -37.53 -31.21
CA ASP A 18 16.28 -38.20 -31.29
C ASP A 18 15.83 -38.85 -29.97
N GLY A 19 14.51 -38.78 -29.71
CA GLY A 19 13.77 -39.54 -28.69
C GLY A 19 12.84 -38.65 -27.85
N GLU A 20 11.60 -38.40 -28.28
CA GLU A 20 10.37 -39.16 -27.92
C GLU A 20 9.87 -38.85 -26.49
N ALA A 21 8.58 -38.71 -26.17
CA ALA A 21 7.29 -38.71 -26.87
C ALA A 21 6.20 -38.38 -25.82
N SER A 22 4.94 -38.30 -26.28
CA SER A 22 3.65 -38.46 -25.54
C SER A 22 2.84 -37.16 -25.42
N SER A 23 1.92 -36.84 -26.34
CA SER A 23 0.62 -37.47 -26.68
C SER A 23 -0.55 -36.84 -25.93
N SER A 24 -1.45 -36.15 -26.65
CA SER A 24 -2.88 -36.51 -26.82
C SER A 24 -3.69 -35.33 -27.37
N GLU A 25 -4.29 -35.52 -28.56
CA GLU A 25 -5.42 -34.72 -29.09
C GLU A 25 -6.71 -35.07 -28.31
N PRO A 26 -7.83 -34.30 -28.41
CA PRO A 26 -8.67 -34.39 -29.60
C PRO A 26 -9.32 -33.07 -30.07
N SER A 27 -9.45 -32.98 -31.38
CA SER A 27 -10.43 -32.20 -32.13
C SER A 27 -11.88 -32.53 -31.72
N GLU A 28 -12.75 -31.52 -31.57
CA GLU A 28 -14.07 -31.57 -32.20
C GLU A 28 -14.66 -30.16 -32.34
N ALA A 29 -15.15 -29.91 -33.56
CA ALA A 29 -15.75 -28.68 -34.00
C ALA A 29 -17.20 -28.57 -33.52
N LEU A 30 -17.62 -27.37 -33.11
CA LEU A 30 -18.98 -26.92 -33.41
C LEU A 30 -19.00 -25.42 -33.66
N ALA A 31 -19.15 -25.09 -34.94
CA ALA A 31 -19.50 -23.77 -35.42
C ALA A 31 -20.93 -23.43 -34.99
N THR A 32 -21.09 -22.24 -34.41
CA THR A 32 -22.28 -21.41 -34.63
C THR A 32 -21.80 -20.04 -35.06
N ALA A 33 -21.79 -19.85 -36.37
CA ALA A 33 -21.70 -18.55 -37.02
C ALA A 33 -23.06 -17.82 -36.95
N SER A 34 -23.01 -16.53 -37.31
CA SER A 34 -24.10 -15.53 -37.47
C SER A 34 -24.21 -14.60 -36.25
N ASP A 35 -24.11 -13.28 -36.33
CA ASP A 35 -24.07 -12.35 -37.46
C ASP A 35 -23.78 -10.95 -36.89
N SER A 36 -22.84 -10.22 -37.49
CA SER A 36 -22.89 -8.77 -37.75
C SER A 36 -21.50 -8.30 -38.15
N ALA A 37 -21.25 -8.48 -39.44
CA ALA A 37 -20.23 -7.77 -40.17
C ALA A 37 -20.50 -6.25 -40.12
N LEU A 38 -19.51 -5.48 -39.70
CA LEU A 38 -19.22 -4.20 -40.33
C LEU A 38 -17.72 -4.17 -40.63
N GLU A 39 -17.46 -4.32 -41.92
CA GLU A 39 -16.17 -4.29 -42.59
C GLU A 39 -15.83 -2.84 -43.00
N GLY A 40 -14.54 -2.52 -43.03
CA GLY A 40 -13.97 -1.32 -43.68
C GLY A 40 -12.94 -0.62 -42.79
N ALA A 41 -11.69 -1.12 -42.77
CA ALA A 41 -10.52 -0.54 -43.48
C ALA A 41 -9.96 0.68 -42.73
N ASP A 42 -8.68 0.80 -42.38
CA ASP A 42 -7.48 0.49 -43.15
C ASP A 42 -6.28 0.44 -42.17
N ALA A 43 -5.24 -0.30 -42.53
CA ALA A 43 -4.04 -0.45 -41.74
C ALA A 43 -3.15 0.80 -41.84
N THR A 44 -2.59 1.24 -40.72
CA THR A 44 -1.30 1.93 -40.72
C THR A 44 -0.49 1.42 -39.54
N GLU A 45 0.44 0.53 -39.85
CA GLU A 45 1.50 0.08 -38.95
C GLU A 45 2.36 1.28 -38.54
N GLY A 46 2.68 1.40 -37.25
CA GLY A 46 3.65 2.40 -36.81
C GLY A 46 3.67 2.82 -35.35
N GLU A 47 2.86 2.28 -34.42
CA GLU A 47 2.87 2.74 -33.02
C GLU A 47 2.65 1.60 -32.02
N GLY A 48 3.43 0.52 -32.13
CA GLY A 48 3.29 -0.67 -31.26
C GLY A 48 4.14 -0.69 -29.99
N GLU A 49 5.19 0.13 -29.89
CA GLU A 49 6.19 -0.03 -28.82
C GLU A 49 6.19 1.08 -27.75
N GLU A 50 5.48 2.21 -27.96
CA GLU A 50 5.35 3.26 -26.94
C GLU A 50 4.12 3.08 -26.03
N GLY A 51 3.04 2.47 -26.52
CA GLY A 51 1.81 2.27 -25.75
C GLY A 51 1.94 1.30 -24.58
N ASP A 52 2.78 0.27 -24.71
CA ASP A 52 2.97 -0.77 -23.67
C ASP A 52 3.90 -0.29 -22.52
N ARG A 53 4.82 0.63 -22.83
CA ARG A 53 5.68 1.31 -21.83
C ARG A 53 4.92 2.36 -21.02
N VAL A 54 3.91 2.98 -21.62
CA VAL A 54 3.02 3.92 -20.93
C VAL A 54 2.09 3.17 -19.96
N ALA A 55 1.52 2.03 -20.37
CA ALA A 55 0.64 1.20 -19.53
C ALA A 55 1.34 0.59 -18.29
N THR A 56 2.66 0.36 -18.36
CA THR A 56 3.47 -0.19 -17.26
C THR A 56 4.02 0.87 -16.28
N SER A 57 3.91 2.16 -16.62
CA SER A 57 4.44 3.27 -15.79
C SER A 57 3.50 3.73 -14.66
N PHE A 58 2.22 3.36 -14.69
CA PHE A 58 1.21 3.86 -13.74
C PHE A 58 1.15 3.10 -12.39
N GLY A 59 2.11 2.22 -12.12
CA GLY A 59 2.09 1.35 -10.94
C GLY A 59 2.18 2.11 -9.62
N SER A 60 3.18 2.99 -9.46
CA SER A 60 3.43 3.74 -8.21
C SER A 60 2.67 5.06 -8.14
N ASP A 61 2.49 5.72 -9.27
CA ASP A 61 1.87 7.04 -9.36
C ASP A 61 0.42 7.06 -8.84
N ARG A 62 -0.36 6.00 -9.11
CA ARG A 62 -1.71 5.82 -8.56
C ARG A 62 -1.75 5.83 -7.03
N TYR A 63 -0.72 5.28 -6.37
CA TYR A 63 -0.65 5.23 -4.92
C TYR A 63 -0.28 6.59 -4.32
N VAL A 64 0.50 7.39 -5.04
CA VAL A 64 0.79 8.78 -4.64
C VAL A 64 -0.49 9.60 -4.64
N HIS A 65 -1.28 9.53 -5.72
CA HIS A 65 -2.57 10.23 -5.80
C HIS A 65 -3.56 9.76 -4.73
N ALA A 66 -3.67 8.44 -4.50
CA ALA A 66 -4.50 7.88 -3.44
C ALA A 66 -4.04 8.36 -2.05
N ALA A 67 -2.73 8.45 -1.80
CA ALA A 67 -2.19 8.96 -0.54
C ALA A 67 -2.55 10.43 -0.31
N PHE A 68 -2.45 11.28 -1.33
CA PHE A 68 -2.88 12.69 -1.24
C PHE A 68 -4.38 12.83 -1.03
N PHE A 69 -5.19 11.97 -1.65
CA PHE A 69 -6.65 11.98 -1.44
C PHE A 69 -7.01 11.64 0.02
N VAL A 70 -6.42 10.57 0.57
CA VAL A 70 -6.60 10.19 1.98
C VAL A 70 -6.08 11.29 2.91
N ALA A 71 -4.92 11.87 2.61
CA ALA A 71 -4.38 13.00 3.36
C ALA A 71 -5.32 14.22 3.31
N GLY A 72 -5.99 14.45 2.18
CA GLY A 72 -7.05 15.46 2.01
C GLY A 72 -8.20 15.28 2.98
N ILE A 73 -8.76 14.07 3.04
CA ILE A 73 -9.85 13.72 3.96
C ILE A 73 -9.41 13.90 5.41
N LEU A 74 -8.21 13.42 5.77
CA LEU A 74 -7.67 13.56 7.12
C LEU A 74 -7.43 15.03 7.50
N ALA A 75 -6.84 15.81 6.60
CA ALA A 75 -6.59 17.24 6.82
C ALA A 75 -7.89 18.03 6.97
N ALA A 76 -8.92 17.72 6.18
CA ALA A 76 -10.25 18.29 6.30
C ALA A 76 -10.87 17.97 7.67
N TYR A 77 -10.82 16.71 8.09
CA TYR A 77 -11.36 16.27 9.38
C TYR A 77 -10.64 16.95 10.56
N ILE A 78 -9.30 16.98 10.54
CA ILE A 78 -8.49 17.61 11.60
C ILE A 78 -8.75 19.12 11.64
N SER A 79 -8.82 19.78 10.47
CA SER A 79 -9.11 21.21 10.39
C SER A 79 -10.51 21.53 10.94
N ALA A 80 -11.52 20.74 10.60
CA ALA A 80 -12.87 20.91 11.14
C ALA A 80 -12.89 20.75 12.66
N LYS A 81 -12.24 19.72 13.20
CA LYS A 81 -12.23 19.46 14.64
C LYS A 81 -11.48 20.53 15.43
N THR A 82 -10.36 21.00 14.91
CA THR A 82 -9.57 22.06 15.56
C THR A 82 -10.29 23.41 15.53
N ILE A 83 -10.96 23.77 14.44
CA ILE A 83 -11.78 24.99 14.35
C ILE A 83 -12.96 24.91 15.33
N GLY A 84 -13.68 23.79 15.35
CA GLY A 84 -14.80 23.59 16.27
C GLY A 84 -14.35 23.63 17.74
N MET A 85 -13.24 22.97 18.06
CA MET A 85 -12.65 23.01 19.41
C MET A 85 -12.25 24.43 19.81
N ALA A 86 -11.55 25.17 18.92
CA ALA A 86 -11.14 26.54 19.17
C ALA A 86 -12.34 27.48 19.39
N TRP A 87 -13.41 27.32 18.57
CA TRP A 87 -14.63 28.12 18.72
C TRP A 87 -15.33 27.85 20.04
N ASN A 88 -15.45 26.57 20.45
CA ASN A 88 -16.09 26.21 21.70
C ASN A 88 -15.30 26.65 22.93
N SER A 89 -13.97 26.54 22.89
CA SER A 89 -13.11 27.09 23.93
C SER A 89 -13.23 28.61 24.03
N LEU A 90 -13.36 29.31 22.89
CA LEU A 90 -13.52 30.77 22.86
C LEU A 90 -14.90 31.21 23.37
N ALA A 91 -15.96 30.49 23.01
CA ALA A 91 -17.32 30.76 23.47
C ALA A 91 -17.50 30.51 24.99
N ALA A 92 -16.70 29.63 25.58
CA ALA A 92 -16.70 29.36 27.02
C ALA A 92 -15.91 30.41 27.83
N TRP A 93 -15.10 31.27 27.20
CA TRP A 93 -14.24 32.22 27.89
C TRP A 93 -14.94 33.57 28.14
N PRO A 94 -15.14 34.01 29.41
CA PRO A 94 -15.95 35.20 29.69
C PRO A 94 -15.44 36.52 29.09
N ASP A 95 -14.13 36.71 28.95
CA ASP A 95 -13.57 37.95 28.39
C ASP A 95 -13.72 38.02 26.86
N ALA A 96 -13.64 36.87 26.19
CA ALA A 96 -13.85 36.77 24.74
C ALA A 96 -15.31 37.03 24.35
N VAL A 97 -16.26 36.52 25.15
CA VAL A 97 -17.70 36.75 24.96
C VAL A 97 -18.07 38.23 25.14
N ARG A 98 -17.41 38.93 26.08
CA ARG A 98 -17.60 40.37 26.26
C ARG A 98 -17.11 41.18 25.06
N ALA A 99 -15.98 40.79 24.46
CA ALA A 99 -15.42 41.47 23.30
C ALA A 99 -16.24 41.22 22.02
N VAL A 100 -16.78 40.01 21.85
CA VAL A 100 -17.51 39.61 20.64
C VAL A 100 -18.80 38.85 21.01
N PRO A 101 -19.90 39.55 21.33
CA PRO A 101 -21.15 38.93 21.79
C PRO A 101 -21.83 38.06 20.73
N GLN A 102 -21.54 38.30 19.44
CA GLN A 102 -22.01 37.49 18.31
C GLN A 102 -21.52 36.04 18.33
N LEU A 103 -20.44 35.70 19.07
CA LEU A 103 -19.95 34.32 19.20
C LEU A 103 -20.96 33.40 19.90
N VAL A 104 -21.75 33.95 20.83
CA VAL A 104 -22.77 33.21 21.59
C VAL A 104 -24.11 33.13 20.85
N GLY A 105 -24.34 34.04 19.89
CA GLY A 105 -25.59 34.12 19.13
C GLY A 105 -25.86 32.92 18.21
N PHE A 106 -24.82 32.17 17.83
CA PHE A 106 -24.96 30.95 17.04
C PHE A 106 -25.23 29.75 17.94
N THR A 107 -26.20 28.91 17.56
CA THR A 107 -26.47 27.64 18.25
C THR A 107 -25.29 26.67 18.09
N GLU A 108 -25.17 25.69 19.00
CA GLU A 108 -24.12 24.66 18.93
C GLU A 108 -24.11 23.95 17.56
N GLU A 109 -25.29 23.66 17.01
CA GLU A 109 -25.47 23.02 15.70
C GLU A 109 -24.95 23.87 14.52
N GLN A 110 -25.18 25.19 14.57
CA GLN A 110 -24.68 26.11 13.54
C GLN A 110 -23.16 26.22 13.57
N ARG A 111 -22.57 26.27 14.78
CA ARG A 111 -21.11 26.32 14.95
C ARG A 111 -20.45 25.06 14.40
N GLU A 112 -21.02 23.90 14.69
CA GLU A 112 -20.54 22.63 14.15
C GLU A 112 -20.59 22.62 12.63
N THR A 113 -21.72 23.02 12.04
CA THR A 113 -21.89 23.09 10.57
C THR A 113 -20.87 24.03 9.92
N TYR A 114 -20.67 25.24 10.45
CA TYR A 114 -19.69 26.18 9.92
C TYR A 114 -18.26 25.67 10.09
N SER A 115 -17.93 25.06 11.23
CA SER A 115 -16.60 24.48 11.46
C SER A 115 -16.30 23.33 10.50
N LEU A 116 -17.31 22.51 10.14
CA LEU A 116 -17.18 21.43 9.17
C LEU A 116 -16.90 21.99 7.78
N VAL A 117 -17.70 22.95 7.31
CA VAL A 117 -17.53 23.56 5.97
C VAL A 117 -16.19 24.31 5.88
N ALA A 118 -15.87 25.12 6.89
CA ALA A 118 -14.61 25.85 6.95
C ALA A 118 -13.40 24.90 7.02
N GLY A 119 -13.50 23.85 7.85
CA GLY A 119 -12.47 22.82 7.98
C GLY A 119 -12.27 22.02 6.70
N ALA A 120 -13.34 21.64 6.01
CA ALA A 120 -13.28 20.96 4.73
C ALA A 120 -12.61 21.85 3.65
N GLY A 121 -12.99 23.13 3.58
CA GLY A 121 -12.39 24.08 2.65
C GLY A 121 -10.90 24.31 2.91
N ILE A 122 -10.53 24.60 4.17
CA ILE A 122 -9.14 24.84 4.58
C ILE A 122 -8.30 23.58 4.39
N GLY A 123 -8.78 22.42 4.87
CA GLY A 123 -8.05 21.15 4.75
C GLY A 123 -7.80 20.75 3.30
N THR A 124 -8.82 20.88 2.45
CA THR A 124 -8.68 20.64 1.00
C THR A 124 -7.67 21.59 0.38
N LEU A 125 -7.75 22.89 0.70
CA LEU A 125 -6.84 23.91 0.17
C LEU A 125 -5.39 23.66 0.60
N VAL A 126 -5.15 23.27 1.85
CA VAL A 126 -3.81 22.92 2.35
C VAL A 126 -3.23 21.72 1.60
N VAL A 127 -4.04 20.69 1.35
CA VAL A 127 -3.57 19.50 0.63
C VAL A 127 -3.35 19.78 -0.85
N VAL A 128 -4.22 20.57 -1.50
CA VAL A 128 -4.01 21.02 -2.87
C VAL A 128 -2.74 21.87 -2.98
N GLN A 129 -2.50 22.80 -2.04
CA GLN A 129 -1.26 23.56 -2.02
C GLN A 129 -0.03 22.68 -1.82
N SER A 130 -0.14 21.63 -1.00
CA SER A 130 0.93 20.67 -0.77
C SER A 130 1.21 19.85 -2.02
N TYR A 131 0.18 19.41 -2.74
CA TYR A 131 0.31 18.66 -3.99
C TYR A 131 0.91 19.50 -5.14
N ARG A 132 0.64 20.82 -5.15
CA ARG A 132 1.23 21.74 -6.13
C ARG A 132 2.73 21.97 -5.94
N LYS A 133 3.29 21.67 -4.77
CA LYS A 133 4.73 21.77 -4.52
C LYS A 133 5.43 20.54 -5.09
N GLU A 134 6.26 20.76 -6.11
CA GLU A 134 7.00 19.69 -6.77
C GLU A 134 7.86 18.88 -5.78
N SER A 135 8.50 19.53 -4.81
CA SER A 135 9.30 18.86 -3.78
C SER A 135 8.50 17.80 -3.00
N VAL A 136 7.23 18.08 -2.70
CA VAL A 136 6.36 17.19 -1.92
C VAL A 136 5.88 16.02 -2.79
N ARG A 137 5.54 16.30 -4.05
CA ARG A 137 5.13 15.27 -5.01
C ARG A 137 6.28 14.31 -5.33
N THR A 138 7.49 14.84 -5.55
CA THR A 138 8.69 14.03 -5.80
C THR A 138 9.02 13.17 -4.59
N TRP A 139 9.03 13.75 -3.38
CA TRP A 139 9.23 12.98 -2.14
C TRP A 139 8.21 11.86 -1.96
N ALA A 140 6.93 12.13 -2.21
CA ALA A 140 5.88 11.11 -2.13
C ALA A 140 6.08 10.00 -3.19
N GLY A 141 6.54 10.34 -4.39
CA GLY A 141 6.91 9.39 -5.42
C GLY A 141 8.10 8.50 -5.03
N GLU A 142 9.14 9.08 -4.40
CA GLU A 142 10.28 8.34 -3.87
C GLU A 142 9.85 7.36 -2.78
N VAL A 143 9.02 7.80 -1.83
CA VAL A 143 8.48 6.92 -0.77
C VAL A 143 7.66 5.78 -1.38
N ALA A 144 6.82 6.05 -2.38
CA ALA A 144 6.05 5.02 -3.06
C ALA A 144 6.96 4.01 -3.78
N ALA A 145 8.05 4.49 -4.41
CA ALA A 145 9.04 3.65 -5.05
C ALA A 145 9.78 2.77 -4.02
N GLU A 146 10.18 3.32 -2.88
CA GLU A 146 10.83 2.54 -1.81
C GLU A 146 9.87 1.52 -1.17
N LEU A 147 8.60 1.90 -0.94
CA LEU A 147 7.59 0.98 -0.42
C LEU A 147 7.28 -0.15 -1.40
N SER A 148 7.39 0.08 -2.72
CA SER A 148 7.19 -0.97 -3.73
C SER A 148 8.25 -2.07 -3.69
N LYS A 149 9.44 -1.77 -3.13
CA LYS A 149 10.52 -2.77 -2.93
C LYS A 149 10.31 -3.60 -1.67
N VAL A 150 9.45 -3.17 -0.75
CA VAL A 150 9.17 -3.89 0.50
C VAL A 150 8.36 -5.14 0.16
N THR A 151 8.97 -6.30 0.37
CA THR A 151 8.27 -7.58 0.27
C THR A 151 7.42 -7.78 1.52
N TRP A 152 6.12 -7.55 1.41
CA TRP A 152 5.19 -7.80 2.51
C TRP A 152 4.90 -9.30 2.66
N PRO A 153 4.89 -9.83 3.89
CA PRO A 153 4.63 -11.24 4.14
C PRO A 153 3.20 -11.60 3.73
N THR A 154 3.01 -12.81 3.23
CA THR A 154 1.67 -13.36 2.95
C THR A 154 0.90 -13.54 4.25
N ARG A 155 -0.44 -13.59 4.18
CA ARG A 155 -1.30 -13.81 5.36
C ARG A 155 -0.90 -15.09 6.11
N GLU A 156 -0.55 -16.15 5.38
CA GLU A 156 -0.08 -17.41 5.96
C GLU A 156 1.24 -17.24 6.72
N ALA A 157 2.20 -16.47 6.21
CA ALA A 157 3.45 -16.19 6.92
C ALA A 157 3.20 -15.43 8.23
N VAL A 158 2.29 -14.43 8.22
CA VAL A 158 1.90 -13.68 9.43
C VAL A 158 1.20 -14.59 10.44
N LEU A 159 0.29 -15.44 9.98
CA LEU A 159 -0.44 -16.38 10.84
C LEU A 159 0.49 -17.42 11.45
N ASN A 160 1.37 -18.03 10.65
CA ASN A 160 2.35 -19.01 11.13
C ASN A 160 3.31 -18.37 12.14
N GLY A 161 3.83 -17.17 11.87
CA GLY A 161 4.68 -16.44 12.79
C GLY A 161 3.96 -16.13 14.11
N THR A 162 2.72 -15.64 14.04
CA THR A 162 1.93 -15.32 15.24
C THR A 162 1.61 -16.58 16.05
N LEU A 163 1.25 -17.69 15.38
CA LEU A 163 0.94 -18.97 16.02
C LEU A 163 2.15 -19.53 16.77
N VAL A 164 3.35 -19.45 16.18
CA VAL A 164 4.59 -19.87 16.85
C VAL A 164 4.81 -19.07 18.13
N VAL A 165 4.65 -17.74 18.09
CA VAL A 165 4.80 -16.89 19.28
C VAL A 165 3.79 -17.25 20.36
N VAL A 166 2.51 -17.43 19.99
CA VAL A 166 1.46 -17.82 20.94
C VAL A 166 1.78 -19.16 21.61
N VAL A 167 2.20 -20.17 20.84
CA VAL A 167 2.56 -21.50 21.37
C VAL A 167 3.80 -21.40 22.26
N ALA A 168 4.82 -20.66 21.85
CA ALA A 168 6.04 -20.47 22.65
C ALA A 168 5.73 -19.76 23.98
N SER A 169 4.91 -18.71 23.97
CA SER A 169 4.48 -18.01 25.18
C SER A 169 3.62 -18.89 26.09
N ALA A 170 2.75 -19.73 25.52
CA ALA A 170 1.95 -20.68 26.28
C ALA A 170 2.84 -21.73 26.99
N LEU A 171 3.80 -22.32 26.26
CA LEU A 171 4.76 -23.27 26.83
C LEU A 171 5.62 -22.63 27.91
N ALA A 172 6.12 -21.41 27.69
CA ALA A 172 6.86 -20.66 28.69
C ALA A 172 6.03 -20.42 29.95
N THR A 173 4.75 -20.05 29.79
CA THR A 173 3.83 -19.85 30.91
C THR A 173 3.62 -21.13 31.71
N VAL A 174 3.42 -22.27 31.03
CA VAL A 174 3.29 -23.58 31.69
C VAL A 174 4.56 -23.93 32.45
N TYR A 175 5.73 -23.73 31.84
CA TYR A 175 7.02 -23.99 32.46
C TYR A 175 7.21 -23.17 33.74
N VAL A 176 7.01 -21.85 33.67
CA VAL A 176 7.14 -20.95 34.82
C VAL A 176 6.13 -21.33 35.91
N THR A 177 4.88 -21.62 35.55
CA THR A 177 3.85 -22.03 36.53
C THR A 177 4.23 -23.30 37.29
N ILE A 178 4.90 -24.26 36.63
CA ILE A 178 5.37 -25.48 37.28
C ILE A 178 6.53 -25.15 38.23
N LEU A 179 7.49 -24.33 37.79
CA LEU A 179 8.58 -23.89 38.65
C LEU A 179 8.07 -23.14 39.88
N ASP A 180 7.13 -22.22 39.73
CA ASP A 180 6.53 -21.47 40.83
C ASP A 180 5.89 -22.40 41.86
N LYS A 181 5.21 -23.47 41.41
CA LYS A 181 4.63 -24.49 42.31
C LYS A 181 5.71 -25.29 43.05
N ILE A 182 6.78 -25.68 42.36
CA ILE A 182 7.90 -26.42 42.97
C ILE A 182 8.60 -25.55 44.01
N TRP A 183 8.88 -24.29 43.67
CA TRP A 183 9.49 -23.33 44.59
C TRP A 183 8.60 -23.04 45.78
N GLY A 184 7.29 -22.91 45.57
CA GLY A 184 6.31 -22.79 46.65
C GLY A 184 6.37 -23.98 47.60
N PHE A 185 6.30 -25.21 47.06
CA PHE A 185 6.41 -26.43 47.87
C PHE A 185 7.72 -26.51 48.65
N LEU A 186 8.86 -26.24 47.99
CA LEU A 186 10.18 -26.29 48.63
C LEU A 186 10.32 -25.25 49.74
N THR A 187 9.82 -24.04 49.51
CA THR A 187 9.86 -22.95 50.49
C THR A 187 8.97 -23.27 51.70
N THR A 188 7.76 -23.80 51.49
CA THR A 188 6.89 -24.26 52.58
C THR A 188 7.51 -25.42 53.36
N LEU A 189 8.23 -26.33 52.71
CA LEU A 189 8.90 -27.44 53.40
C LEU A 189 10.06 -26.96 54.29
N VAL A 190 10.84 -25.98 53.82
CA VAL A 190 12.02 -25.48 54.55
C VAL A 190 11.67 -24.49 55.65
N TYR A 191 10.74 -23.58 55.40
CA TYR A 191 10.39 -22.50 56.34
C TYR A 191 9.04 -22.69 57.06
N GLY A 192 8.27 -23.70 56.68
CA GLY A 192 6.99 -24.05 57.31
C GLY A 192 7.09 -25.13 58.39
N ALA A 193 8.31 -25.55 58.75
CA ALA A 193 8.60 -26.35 59.94
C ALA A 193 8.92 -25.44 61.13
#